data_AF-A0A7L2KSQ8-F1
#
_entry.id   AF-A0A7L2KSQ8-F1
#
_cell.length_a   1.000
_cell.length_b   1.000
_cell.length_c   1.000
_cell.angle_alpha   90.00
_cell.angle_beta   90.00
_cell.angle_gamma   90.00
#
_symmetry.space_group_name_H-M   'P 1'
#
loop_
_entity.id
_entity.type
_entity.pdbx_description
1 polymer ?
#
loop_
_entity_poly.entity_id
_entity_poly.type
_entity_poly.pdbx_seq_one_letter_code
_entity_poly.pdbx_strand_id
1 'polypeptide(L)'
;SPSDYAATGSCRQFFTNVGEANVDVLPREDPQRQRLLVEALECLEVPGTQINEENAEVLGRLVCDLGGDYIRSSRGRLLKDLGQCGSFLPEQEEAIRDILSTGNTTFGPPAAWSAFTLSQLSRLIPVLDHSILQQIPK
;
A
#
# COMPACT_ATOMS: atom_id res chain seq x y z
N SER A 1 -20.68 -1.13 11.77
CA SER A 1 -20.16 -0.07 12.66
C SER A 1 -18.94 -0.61 13.39
N PRO A 2 -17.91 0.19 13.67
CA PRO A 2 -16.78 -0.24 14.52
C PRO A 2 -17.19 -0.88 15.86
N SER A 3 -18.40 -0.57 16.34
CA SER A 3 -19.06 -1.16 17.52
C SER A 3 -19.38 -2.65 17.39
N ASP A 4 -19.56 -3.17 16.17
CA ASP A 4 -19.96 -4.56 15.91
C ASP A 4 -18.81 -5.55 16.16
N TYR A 5 -17.56 -5.04 16.24
CA TYR A 5 -16.35 -5.82 16.50
C TYR A 5 -16.12 -6.15 17.98
N ALA A 6 -17.00 -5.71 18.88
CA ALA A 6 -16.87 -5.92 20.32
C ALA A 6 -16.73 -7.41 20.72
N ALA A 7 -17.25 -8.33 19.91
CA ALA A 7 -17.10 -9.78 20.12
C ALA A 7 -15.70 -10.33 19.72
N THR A 8 -14.92 -9.58 18.95
CA THR A 8 -13.61 -9.96 18.40
C THR A 8 -12.41 -9.22 19.01
N GLY A 9 -12.65 -8.26 19.90
CA GLY A 9 -11.64 -7.36 20.45
C GLY A 9 -11.91 -5.90 20.08
N SER A 10 -10.86 -5.08 19.97
CA SER A 10 -10.99 -3.74 19.36
C SER A 10 -11.09 -3.86 17.83
N CYS A 11 -11.74 -2.91 17.16
CA CYS A 11 -11.79 -2.91 15.70
C CYS A 11 -10.38 -2.95 15.08
N ARG A 12 -9.40 -2.29 15.73
CA ARG A 12 -7.99 -2.31 15.30
C ARG A 12 -7.42 -3.73 15.32
N GLN A 13 -7.67 -4.50 16.38
CA GLN A 13 -7.22 -5.90 16.45
C GLN A 13 -7.90 -6.77 15.38
N PHE A 14 -9.19 -6.55 15.13
CA PHE A 14 -9.90 -7.25 14.06
C PHE A 14 -9.24 -6.99 12.70
N PHE A 15 -8.99 -5.72 12.36
CA PHE A 15 -8.38 -5.38 11.08
C PHE A 15 -6.90 -5.75 10.98
N THR A 16 -6.14 -5.78 12.09
CA THR A 16 -4.82 -6.41 12.10
C THR A 16 -4.91 -7.88 11.66
N ASN A 17 -5.85 -8.64 12.22
CA ASN A 17 -6.02 -10.05 11.83
C ASN A 17 -6.47 -10.21 10.37
N VAL A 18 -7.33 -9.32 9.88
CA VAL A 18 -7.74 -9.31 8.46
C VAL A 18 -6.57 -8.95 7.55
N GLY A 19 -5.76 -7.95 7.92
CA GLY A 19 -4.60 -7.50 7.18
C GLY A 19 -3.48 -8.56 7.12
N GLU A 20 -3.36 -9.40 8.13
CA GLU A 20 -2.45 -10.56 8.13
C GLU A 20 -2.99 -11.75 7.31
N ALA A 21 -4.30 -11.84 7.13
CA ALA A 21 -4.94 -12.90 6.36
C ALA A 21 -4.73 -12.73 4.85
N ASN A 22 -4.83 -13.84 4.12
CA ASN A 22 -4.81 -13.80 2.67
C ASN A 22 -6.15 -13.27 2.12
N VAL A 23 -6.29 -11.94 2.00
CA VAL A 23 -7.48 -11.30 1.43
C VAL A 23 -7.68 -11.61 -0.06
N ASP A 24 -6.66 -12.15 -0.74
CA ASP A 24 -6.73 -12.54 -2.15
C ASP A 24 -7.54 -13.82 -2.40
N VAL A 25 -8.06 -14.47 -1.35
CA VAL A 25 -9.12 -15.49 -1.48
C VAL A 25 -10.42 -14.91 -2.02
N LEU A 26 -10.64 -13.61 -1.84
CA LEU A 26 -11.74 -12.86 -2.45
C LEU A 26 -11.21 -12.02 -3.62
N PRO A 27 -11.85 -12.06 -4.80
CA PRO A 27 -11.56 -11.13 -5.89
C PRO A 27 -11.64 -9.67 -5.42
N ARG A 28 -10.88 -8.76 -6.05
CA ARG A 28 -10.89 -7.33 -5.68
C ARG A 28 -12.25 -6.67 -5.85
N GLU A 29 -13.04 -7.17 -6.79
CA GLU A 29 -14.40 -6.72 -7.09
C GLU A 29 -15.43 -7.29 -6.12
N ASP A 30 -15.04 -8.20 -5.23
CA ASP A 30 -15.95 -8.80 -4.26
C ASP A 30 -16.46 -7.73 -3.28
N PRO A 31 -17.79 -7.55 -3.15
CA PRO A 31 -18.37 -6.53 -2.27
C PRO A 31 -17.99 -6.71 -0.79
N GLN A 32 -17.63 -7.91 -0.35
CA GLN A 32 -17.13 -8.15 1.00
C GLN A 32 -15.70 -7.61 1.16
N ARG A 33 -14.82 -7.84 0.19
CA ARG A 33 -13.44 -7.30 0.22
C ARG A 33 -13.44 -5.77 0.19
N GLN A 34 -14.28 -5.18 -0.66
CA GLN A 34 -14.46 -3.72 -0.71
C GLN A 34 -14.97 -3.15 0.61
N ARG A 35 -15.95 -3.81 1.25
CA ARG A 35 -16.44 -3.40 2.57
C ARG A 35 -15.37 -3.49 3.65
N LEU A 36 -14.55 -4.54 3.66
CA LEU A 36 -13.46 -4.69 4.64
C LEU A 36 -12.50 -3.49 4.60
N LEU A 37 -12.12 -3.02 3.40
CA LEU A 37 -11.27 -1.83 3.29
C LEU A 37 -11.96 -0.58 3.85
N VAL A 38 -13.21 -0.33 3.47
CA VAL A 38 -13.96 0.85 3.95
C VAL A 38 -14.10 0.84 5.46
N GLU A 39 -14.50 -0.29 6.04
CA GLU A 39 -14.66 -0.42 7.49
C GLU A 39 -13.31 -0.34 8.24
N ALA A 40 -12.21 -0.79 7.63
CA ALA A 40 -10.87 -0.62 8.20
C ALA A 40 -10.45 0.85 8.25
N LEU A 41 -10.68 1.59 7.17
CA LEU A 41 -10.38 3.03 7.10
C LEU A 41 -11.21 3.84 8.12
N GLU A 42 -12.49 3.48 8.30
CA GLU A 42 -13.35 4.07 9.33
C GLU A 42 -12.85 3.73 10.75
N CYS A 43 -12.51 2.47 11.02
CA CYS A 43 -11.96 2.04 12.31
C CYS A 43 -10.67 2.78 12.68
N LEU A 44 -9.82 3.06 11.69
CA LEU A 44 -8.54 3.73 11.87
C LEU A 44 -8.64 5.27 11.86
N GLU A 45 -9.86 5.81 11.72
CA GLU A 45 -10.14 7.25 11.68
C GLU A 45 -9.24 8.00 10.69
N VAL A 46 -9.00 7.41 9.51
CA VAL A 46 -8.07 7.96 8.52
C VAL A 46 -8.56 9.33 8.03
N PRO A 47 -7.77 10.41 8.19
CA PRO A 47 -8.15 11.73 7.71
C PRO A 47 -7.92 11.82 6.19
N GLY A 48 -9.01 11.76 5.43
CA GLY A 48 -8.97 11.80 3.97
C GLY A 48 -8.27 10.57 3.40
N THR A 49 -7.18 10.75 2.66
CA THR A 49 -6.45 9.65 2.01
C THR A 49 -5.06 9.39 2.59
N GLN A 50 -4.66 10.10 3.64
CA GLN A 50 -3.31 9.99 4.20
C GLN A 50 -3.19 8.82 5.18
N ILE A 51 -2.49 7.77 4.75
CA ILE A 51 -2.14 6.63 5.59
C ILE A 51 -0.74 6.87 6.19
N ASN A 52 -0.64 6.74 7.50
CA ASN A 52 0.63 6.72 8.23
C ASN A 52 1.14 5.26 8.35
N GLU A 53 2.37 5.08 8.83
CA GLU A 53 2.99 3.74 8.94
C GLU A 53 2.20 2.82 9.88
N GLU A 54 1.72 3.35 11.00
CA GLU A 54 0.94 2.59 11.99
C GLU A 54 -0.38 2.04 11.39
N ASN A 55 -1.10 2.86 10.64
CA ASN A 55 -2.34 2.45 9.97
C ASN A 55 -2.05 1.50 8.81
N ALA A 56 -0.95 1.68 8.09
CA ALA A 56 -0.52 0.75 7.05
C ALA A 56 -0.23 -0.64 7.62
N GLU A 57 0.42 -0.71 8.79
CA GLU A 57 0.66 -1.97 9.50
C GLU A 57 -0.64 -2.66 9.91
N VAL A 58 -1.66 -1.92 10.36
CA VAL A 58 -2.98 -2.50 10.67
C VAL A 58 -3.69 -2.98 9.41
N LEU A 59 -3.63 -2.21 8.32
CA LEU A 59 -4.27 -2.58 7.05
C LEU A 59 -3.64 -3.83 6.43
N GLY A 60 -2.33 -4.02 6.58
CA GLY A 60 -1.61 -5.17 6.03
C GLY A 60 -1.92 -5.37 4.54
N ARG A 61 -2.44 -6.54 4.18
CA ARG A 61 -2.82 -6.88 2.80
C ARG A 61 -3.91 -5.99 2.19
N LEU A 62 -4.74 -5.32 3.01
CA LEU A 62 -5.73 -4.37 2.49
C LEU A 62 -5.10 -3.13 1.84
N VAL A 63 -3.81 -2.85 2.09
CA VAL A 63 -3.06 -1.81 1.36
C VAL A 63 -3.11 -2.05 -0.17
N CYS A 64 -3.20 -3.30 -0.60
CA CYS A 64 -3.28 -3.66 -2.02
C CYS A 64 -4.57 -3.23 -2.71
N ASP A 65 -5.58 -2.84 -1.93
CA ASP A 65 -6.89 -2.41 -2.41
C ASP A 65 -7.06 -0.88 -2.36
N LEU A 66 -6.07 -0.16 -1.83
CA LEU A 66 -6.07 1.30 -1.79
C LEU A 66 -5.95 1.89 -3.21
N GLY A 67 -6.76 2.91 -3.49
CA GLY A 67 -6.67 3.67 -4.73
C GLY A 67 -5.35 4.43 -4.90
N GLY A 68 -5.05 4.85 -6.13
CA GLY A 68 -3.82 5.60 -6.44
C GLY A 68 -3.72 6.94 -5.71
N ASP A 69 -4.83 7.54 -5.28
CA ASP A 69 -4.91 8.73 -4.45
C ASP A 69 -4.35 8.53 -3.04
N TYR A 70 -4.67 7.41 -2.39
CA TYR A 70 -4.07 7.01 -1.10
C TYR A 70 -2.56 6.79 -1.23
N ILE A 71 -2.12 6.13 -2.31
CA ILE A 71 -0.69 5.90 -2.59
C ILE A 71 0.05 7.23 -2.73
N ARG A 72 -0.47 8.16 -3.55
CA ARG A 72 0.15 9.49 -3.76
C ARG A 72 0.18 10.33 -2.48
N SER A 73 -0.92 10.41 -1.74
CA SER A 73 -1.01 11.27 -0.55
C SER A 73 -0.21 10.71 0.63
N SER A 74 -0.06 9.39 0.71
CA SER A 74 0.75 8.69 1.72
C SER A 74 2.25 8.70 1.38
N ARG A 75 2.62 9.06 0.15
CA ARG A 75 4.00 9.12 -0.36
C ARG A 75 4.70 7.76 -0.20
N GLY A 76 6.00 7.78 0.11
CA GLY A 76 6.81 6.57 0.27
C GLY A 76 6.44 5.65 1.44
N ARG A 77 5.50 6.03 2.33
CA ARG A 77 5.15 5.25 3.53
C ARG A 77 4.57 3.88 3.20
N LEU A 78 3.83 3.77 2.10
CA LEU A 78 3.17 2.52 1.70
C LEU A 78 4.05 1.60 0.85
N LEU A 79 5.25 2.03 0.42
CA LEU A 79 6.04 1.28 -0.56
C LEU A 79 6.44 -0.12 -0.06
N LYS A 80 6.72 -0.27 1.23
CA LYS A 80 7.04 -1.57 1.83
C LYS A 80 5.84 -2.52 1.79
N ASP A 81 4.66 -2.02 2.13
CA ASP A 81 3.42 -2.81 2.18
C ASP A 81 2.90 -3.14 0.78
N LEU A 82 2.98 -2.17 -0.15
CA LEU A 82 2.69 -2.36 -1.57
C LEU A 82 3.58 -3.45 -2.19
N GLY A 83 4.84 -3.58 -1.74
CA GLY A 83 5.73 -4.65 -2.16
C GLY A 83 5.22 -6.06 -1.85
N GLN A 84 4.19 -6.21 -1.01
CA GLN A 84 3.57 -7.50 -0.73
C GLN A 84 2.45 -7.85 -1.72
N CYS A 85 1.94 -6.87 -2.47
CA CYS A 85 0.81 -7.07 -3.38
C CYS A 85 1.16 -7.97 -4.56
N GLY A 86 0.22 -8.83 -4.95
CA GLY A 86 0.41 -9.74 -6.08
C GLY A 86 0.27 -9.07 -7.46
N SER A 87 -0.52 -8.01 -7.54
CA SER A 87 -0.78 -7.22 -8.75
C SER A 87 -1.19 -5.80 -8.38
N PHE A 88 -1.22 -4.92 -9.38
CA PHE A 88 -1.67 -3.54 -9.24
C PHE A 88 -2.68 -3.21 -10.34
N LEU A 89 -3.58 -2.29 -10.03
CA LEU A 89 -4.40 -1.62 -11.04
C LEU A 89 -3.57 -0.55 -11.76
N PRO A 90 -3.92 -0.17 -13.01
CA PRO A 90 -3.16 0.83 -13.76
C PRO A 90 -2.96 2.16 -13.01
N GLU A 91 -3.97 2.61 -12.27
CA GLU A 91 -3.90 3.83 -11.45
C GLU A 91 -2.98 3.69 -10.22
N GLN A 92 -2.83 2.47 -9.68
CA GLN A 92 -1.88 2.19 -8.60
C GLN A 92 -0.46 2.17 -9.15
N GLU A 93 -0.24 1.58 -10.33
CA GLU A 93 1.06 1.58 -11.01
C GLU A 93 1.54 3.00 -11.35
N GLU A 94 0.63 3.83 -11.87
CA GLU A 94 0.91 5.26 -12.11
C GLU A 94 1.29 5.97 -10.80
N ALA A 95 0.49 5.80 -9.74
CA ALA A 95 0.76 6.42 -8.44
C ALA A 95 2.11 5.98 -7.85
N ILE A 96 2.49 4.71 -7.98
CA ILE A 96 3.78 4.18 -7.52
C ILE A 96 4.93 4.82 -8.31
N ARG A 97 4.80 4.92 -9.64
CA ARG A 97 5.81 5.57 -10.49
C ARG A 97 5.95 7.05 -10.17
N ASP A 98 4.85 7.76 -9.96
CA ASP A 98 4.85 9.17 -9.58
C ASP A 98 5.66 9.38 -8.30
N ILE A 99 5.38 8.62 -7.23
CA ILE A 99 6.08 8.81 -5.95
C ILE A 99 7.56 8.42 -6.04
N LEU A 100 7.90 7.35 -6.76
CA LEU A 100 9.30 6.89 -6.91
C LEU A 100 10.12 7.86 -7.76
N SER A 101 9.56 8.40 -8.84
CA SER A 101 10.26 9.31 -9.75
C SER A 101 10.60 10.66 -9.10
N THR A 102 9.77 11.16 -8.18
CA THR A 102 10.05 12.41 -7.46
C THR A 102 11.25 12.31 -6.51
N GLY A 103 11.62 11.10 -6.10
CA GLY A 103 12.63 10.85 -5.08
C GLY A 103 12.22 11.29 -3.67
N ASN A 104 10.98 11.75 -3.46
CA ASN A 104 10.46 12.17 -2.15
C ASN A 104 9.98 10.97 -1.32
N THR A 105 10.86 9.99 -1.20
CA THR A 105 10.66 8.75 -0.44
C THR A 105 11.90 8.51 0.41
N THR A 106 11.81 7.58 1.35
CA THR A 106 12.98 7.13 2.15
C THR A 106 14.09 6.50 1.30
N PHE A 107 13.79 6.11 0.05
CA PHE A 107 14.74 5.56 -0.90
C PHE A 107 15.48 6.62 -1.73
N GLY A 108 15.06 7.88 -1.66
CA GLY A 108 15.62 8.96 -2.49
C GLY A 108 15.28 8.81 -3.99
N PRO A 109 15.87 9.66 -4.85
CA PRO A 109 15.63 9.63 -6.30
C PRO A 109 16.25 8.38 -6.94
N PRO A 110 15.71 7.90 -8.09
CA PRO A 110 16.24 6.73 -8.79
C PRO A 110 17.75 6.75 -9.07
N ALA A 111 18.30 7.94 -9.35
CA ALA A 111 19.73 8.15 -9.58
C ALA A 111 20.64 7.88 -8.35
N ALA A 112 20.06 7.76 -7.15
CA ALA A 112 20.77 7.44 -5.91
C ALA A 112 20.54 5.99 -5.45
N TRP A 113 19.75 5.20 -6.19
CA TRP A 113 19.42 3.84 -5.77
C TRP A 113 20.64 2.92 -5.86
N SER A 114 20.95 2.29 -4.73
CA SER A 114 21.95 1.24 -4.63
C SER A 114 21.36 -0.14 -4.91
N ALA A 115 22.20 -1.15 -5.09
CA ALA A 115 21.75 -2.55 -5.14
C ALA A 115 20.90 -2.95 -3.92
N PHE A 116 21.20 -2.41 -2.73
CA PHE A 116 20.39 -2.58 -1.54
C PHE A 116 19.00 -1.93 -1.67
N THR A 117 18.92 -0.73 -2.25
CA THR A 117 17.62 -0.07 -2.51
C THR A 117 16.78 -0.89 -3.48
N LEU A 118 17.39 -1.41 -4.54
CA LEU A 118 16.73 -2.29 -5.51
C LEU A 118 16.27 -3.62 -4.89
N SER A 119 17.01 -4.19 -3.93
CA SER A 119 16.53 -5.40 -3.24
C SER A 119 15.28 -5.12 -2.40
N GLN A 120 15.24 -3.96 -1.73
CA GLN A 120 14.06 -3.51 -0.96
C GLN A 120 12.86 -3.24 -1.88
N LEU A 121 13.10 -2.70 -3.09
CA LEU A 121 12.07 -2.42 -4.09
C LEU A 121 11.78 -3.60 -5.04
N SER A 122 12.37 -4.77 -4.81
CA SER A 122 12.39 -5.88 -5.79
C SER A 122 11.01 -6.28 -6.32
N ARG A 123 9.98 -6.24 -5.48
CA ARG A 123 8.59 -6.56 -5.83
C ARG A 123 7.87 -5.46 -6.62
N LEU A 124 8.40 -4.24 -6.57
CA LEU A 124 7.90 -3.08 -7.32
C LEU A 124 8.66 -2.86 -8.63
N ILE A 125 9.76 -3.57 -8.88
CA ILE A 125 10.51 -3.49 -10.15
C ILE A 125 9.62 -3.65 -11.39
N PRO A 126 8.64 -4.58 -11.44
CA PRO A 126 7.77 -4.74 -12.61
C PRO A 126 6.93 -3.50 -12.94
N VAL A 127 6.71 -2.61 -11.96
CA VAL A 127 5.93 -1.37 -12.12
C VAL A 127 6.80 -0.23 -12.69
N LEU A 128 8.14 -0.36 -12.65
CA LEU A 128 9.03 0.69 -13.12
C LEU A 128 9.00 0.79 -14.64
N ASP A 129 8.79 2.00 -15.15
CA ASP A 129 8.87 2.28 -16.58
C ASP A 129 10.28 2.65 -17.03
N HIS A 130 10.44 2.81 -18.35
CA HIS A 130 11.73 3.13 -18.95
C HIS A 130 12.35 4.42 -18.39
N SER A 131 11.54 5.42 -18.01
CA SER A 131 12.02 6.70 -17.52
C SER A 131 12.71 6.58 -16.16
N ILE A 132 12.20 5.70 -15.29
CA ILE A 132 12.83 5.41 -13.98
C ILE A 132 14.05 4.51 -14.19
N LEU A 133 13.90 3.45 -14.98
CA LEU A 133 14.96 2.45 -15.20
C LEU A 133 16.25 3.07 -15.76
N GLN A 134 16.13 4.06 -16.65
CA GLN A 134 17.30 4.76 -17.21
C GLN A 134 18.06 5.63 -16.20
N GLN A 135 17.44 6.01 -15.09
CA GLN A 135 18.08 6.83 -14.05
C GLN A 135 18.90 5.99 -13.08
N ILE A 136 18.63 4.69 -12.97
CA ILE A 136 19.30 3.80 -12.02
C ILE A 136 20.79 3.69 -12.39
N PRO A 137 21.72 3.91 -11.44
CA PRO A 137 23.15 3.72 -11.68
C PRO A 137 23.48 2.33 -12.22
N LYS A 138 24.44 2.26 -13.16
CA LYS A 138 24.94 1.01 -13.73
C LYS A 138 25.91 0.29 -12.79
#